data_AF-A0A2G8L6Y0-F1
#
_entry.id   AF-A0A2G8L6Y0-F1
#
_cell.length_a   1.000
_cell.length_b   1.000
_cell.length_c   1.000
_cell.angle_alpha   90.00
_cell.angle_beta   90.00
_cell.angle_gamma   90.00
#
_symmetry.space_group_name_H-M   'P 1'
#
loop_
_entity.id
_entity.type
_entity.pdbx_description
1 polymer ?
#
loop_
_entity_poly.entity_id
_entity_poly.type
_entity_poly.pdbx_seq_one_letter_code
_entity_poly.pdbx_strand_id
1 'polypeptide(L)'
;MGKKKDANTAIGRSIIKSRQRKSRPGHTNSWHHTSDLDDGYDWNRINLNSVTEQNSLDEFLTTAELAGTQFTAEKLNITVINDNYSGLPSIEEEEAIHKAQEDNKELLGIPRRPQWDSDTTATELEMKERESFMSWRRQLASLEEKDHVVLTPFERNLEFWRQLWRVIERSDVVVQIVDARNPLLFRCEDMENM
;
A
#
# COMPACT_ATOMS: atom_id res chain seq x y z
N MET A 1 34.31 11.31 63.80
CA MET A 1 34.06 11.46 62.35
C MET A 1 33.66 10.12 61.77
N GLY A 2 32.51 10.02 61.08
CA GLY A 2 32.07 8.80 60.40
C GLY A 2 30.67 9.00 59.83
N LYS A 3 30.57 9.12 58.50
CA LYS A 3 29.51 9.78 57.73
C LYS A 3 28.21 8.96 57.60
N LYS A 4 27.09 9.70 57.47
CA LYS A 4 25.72 9.27 57.13
C LYS A 4 25.67 8.39 55.87
N LYS A 5 24.81 7.37 55.88
CA LYS A 5 24.40 6.57 54.70
C LYS A 5 23.32 7.33 53.93
N ASP A 6 23.65 7.82 52.74
CA ASP A 6 22.67 8.38 51.81
C ASP A 6 21.90 7.27 51.08
N ALA A 7 20.59 7.25 51.28
CA ALA A 7 19.63 6.32 50.71
C ALA A 7 19.30 6.64 49.24
N ASN A 8 20.31 6.74 48.37
CA ASN A 8 20.11 7.19 46.98
C ASN A 8 20.71 6.28 45.89
N THR A 9 21.13 5.05 46.22
CA THR A 9 21.81 4.14 45.27
C THR A 9 20.95 2.95 44.81
N ALA A 10 19.63 2.97 45.06
CA ALA A 10 18.72 1.86 44.72
C ALA A 10 18.09 2.00 43.31
N ILE A 11 17.97 3.22 42.78
CA ILE A 11 17.27 3.50 41.51
C ILE A 11 18.10 3.03 40.31
N GLY A 12 19.43 3.15 40.37
CA GLY A 12 20.30 2.69 39.28
C GLY A 12 20.30 1.16 39.10
N ARG A 13 20.12 0.41 40.19
CA ARG A 13 20.15 -1.07 40.15
C ARG A 13 18.89 -1.68 39.55
N SER A 14 17.73 -1.06 39.69
CA SER A 14 16.49 -1.54 39.08
C SER A 14 16.50 -1.36 37.56
N ILE A 15 17.08 -0.26 37.06
CA ILE A 15 17.22 0.03 35.62
C ILE A 15 18.17 -0.96 34.93
N ILE A 16 19.29 -1.32 35.57
CA ILE A 16 20.22 -2.30 35.02
C ILE A 16 19.58 -3.69 34.95
N LYS A 17 18.81 -4.08 35.98
CA LYS A 17 18.09 -5.36 36.01
C LYS A 17 16.93 -5.42 35.01
N SER A 18 16.26 -4.31 34.71
CA SER A 18 15.19 -4.29 33.69
C SER A 18 15.75 -4.42 32.27
N ARG A 19 16.92 -3.84 31.99
CA ARG A 19 17.62 -4.02 30.70
C ARG A 19 18.07 -5.47 30.46
N GLN A 20 18.56 -6.16 31.49
CA GLN A 20 19.01 -7.55 31.35
C GLN A 20 17.86 -8.57 31.20
N ARG A 21 16.64 -8.25 31.68
CA ARG A 21 15.47 -9.12 31.47
C ARG A 21 14.94 -9.09 30.04
N LYS A 22 15.18 -8.02 29.26
CA LYS A 22 14.78 -7.96 27.84
C LYS A 22 15.65 -8.84 26.91
N SER A 23 16.78 -9.37 27.38
CA SER A 23 17.70 -10.14 26.54
C SER A 23 17.63 -11.67 26.72
N ARG A 24 16.68 -12.19 27.52
CA ARG A 24 16.46 -13.64 27.65
C ARG A 24 15.05 -13.95 27.18
N PRO A 25 14.86 -14.69 26.06
CA PRO A 25 13.54 -15.17 25.70
C PRO A 25 13.14 -16.24 26.73
N GLY A 26 12.21 -15.86 27.61
CA GLY A 26 11.51 -16.81 28.45
C GLY A 26 10.65 -17.67 27.56
N HIS A 27 10.96 -18.96 27.50
CA HIS A 27 10.10 -19.95 26.87
C HIS A 27 8.83 -20.10 27.72
N THR A 28 7.76 -19.41 27.33
CA THR A 28 6.42 -19.59 27.91
C THR A 28 5.40 -19.68 26.79
N ASN A 29 4.75 -20.85 26.69
CA ASN A 29 3.64 -21.14 25.79
C ASN A 29 2.45 -20.19 26.02
N SER A 30 2.41 -19.06 25.31
CA SER A 30 1.15 -18.36 25.07
C SER A 30 1.16 -17.76 23.67
N TRP A 31 1.01 -18.63 22.69
CA TRP A 31 0.93 -18.27 21.27
C TRP A 31 -0.49 -17.88 20.85
N HIS A 32 -1.23 -17.17 21.69
CA HIS A 32 -2.51 -16.59 21.32
C HIS A 32 -2.47 -15.09 21.63
N HIS A 33 -2.47 -14.29 20.57
CA HIS A 33 -2.73 -12.85 20.48
C HIS A 33 -1.52 -11.88 20.45
N THR A 34 -1.19 -11.49 19.20
CA THR A 34 -1.01 -10.12 18.67
C THR A 34 0.19 -9.24 19.04
N SER A 35 0.80 -8.70 17.97
CA SER A 35 1.52 -7.42 17.85
C SER A 35 2.82 -7.21 18.64
N ASP A 36 3.78 -8.12 18.52
CA ASP A 36 5.19 -7.77 18.67
C ASP A 36 5.89 -8.10 17.34
N LEU A 37 6.04 -7.10 16.47
CA LEU A 37 6.90 -7.19 15.31
C LEU A 37 8.35 -7.08 15.80
N ASP A 38 9.02 -8.23 15.85
CA ASP A 38 10.46 -8.33 16.06
C ASP A 38 11.17 -7.59 14.91
N ASP A 39 11.68 -6.38 15.17
CA ASP A 39 12.53 -5.58 14.28
C ASP A 39 13.95 -6.15 14.19
N GLY A 40 14.05 -7.47 14.08
CA GLY A 40 15.25 -8.18 13.67
C GLY A 40 15.43 -8.05 12.16
N TYR A 41 16.69 -7.91 11.74
CA TYR A 41 17.13 -7.95 10.33
C TYR A 41 16.77 -9.30 9.69
N ASP A 42 15.51 -9.43 9.25
CA ASP A 42 14.99 -10.56 8.51
C ASP A 42 14.91 -10.22 7.03
N TRP A 43 15.58 -11.01 6.21
CA TRP A 43 15.48 -11.00 4.74
C TRP A 43 14.05 -11.28 4.21
N ASN A 44 13.09 -11.56 5.09
CA ASN A 44 11.65 -11.71 4.79
C ASN A 44 10.86 -10.41 4.86
N ARG A 45 11.45 -9.28 5.25
CA ARG A 45 10.83 -7.97 5.04
C ARG A 45 11.12 -7.51 3.63
N ILE A 46 10.34 -8.05 2.69
CA ILE A 46 9.97 -7.31 1.48
C ILE A 46 9.66 -5.87 1.94
N ASN A 47 10.18 -4.85 1.26
CA ASN A 47 10.01 -3.45 1.66
C ASN A 47 8.52 -3.05 1.55
N LEU A 48 7.73 -3.46 2.54
CA LEU A 48 6.27 -3.43 2.66
C LEU A 48 5.79 -2.04 3.09
N ASN A 49 6.38 -1.00 2.49
CA ASN A 49 5.82 0.33 2.64
C ASN A 49 4.62 0.38 1.69
N SER A 50 3.42 0.27 2.26
CA SER A 50 2.19 0.57 1.53
C SER A 50 2.22 2.04 1.18
N VAL A 51 1.90 2.35 -0.08
CA VAL A 51 1.92 3.72 -0.55
C VAL A 51 0.61 4.04 -1.29
N THR A 52 -0.35 4.52 -0.51
CA THR A 52 -1.68 4.94 -0.98
C THR A 52 -1.72 6.39 -1.42
N GLU A 53 -0.84 7.24 -0.89
CA GLU A 53 -0.72 8.66 -1.23
C GLU A 53 0.76 9.02 -1.43
N GLN A 54 1.05 9.75 -2.51
CA GLN A 54 2.38 10.31 -2.78
C GLN A 54 2.24 11.78 -3.16
N ASN A 55 3.27 12.56 -2.85
CA ASN A 55 3.38 13.90 -3.41
C ASN A 55 3.62 13.80 -4.92
N SER A 56 3.21 14.80 -5.70
CA SER A 56 3.30 14.76 -7.17
C SER A 56 4.73 14.54 -7.69
N LEU A 57 5.74 15.05 -6.97
CA LEU A 57 7.16 14.80 -7.27
C LEU A 57 7.55 13.33 -7.06
N ASP A 58 7.13 12.73 -5.94
CA ASP A 58 7.46 11.35 -5.60
C ASP A 58 6.75 10.39 -6.58
N GLU A 59 5.51 10.70 -6.95
CA GLU A 59 4.79 9.98 -8.00
C GLU A 59 5.52 10.07 -9.35
N PHE A 60 6.02 11.24 -9.72
CA PHE A 60 6.80 11.40 -10.95
C PHE A 60 8.09 10.57 -10.93
N LEU A 61 8.85 10.61 -9.83
CA LEU A 61 10.10 9.86 -9.69
C LEU A 61 9.87 8.35 -9.71
N THR A 62 8.90 7.85 -8.95
CA THR A 62 8.58 6.41 -8.92
C THR A 62 8.09 5.90 -10.27
N THR A 63 7.31 6.72 -10.99
CA THR A 63 6.85 6.38 -12.34
C THR A 63 8.01 6.35 -13.34
N ALA A 64 8.97 7.27 -13.23
CA ALA A 64 10.16 7.29 -14.07
C ALA A 64 11.08 6.08 -13.81
N GLU A 65 11.27 5.70 -12.53
CA GLU A 65 11.98 4.48 -12.16
C GLU A 65 11.29 3.24 -12.72
N LEU A 66 9.97 3.15 -12.57
CA LEU A 66 9.18 2.04 -13.08
C LEU A 66 9.11 2.04 -14.61
N ALA A 67 9.32 3.15 -15.30
CA ALA A 67 9.52 3.20 -16.75
C ALA A 67 10.95 2.82 -17.17
N GLY A 68 11.93 2.87 -16.27
CA GLY A 68 13.34 2.64 -16.56
C GLY A 68 13.99 3.78 -17.36
N THR A 69 13.41 4.98 -17.32
CA THR A 69 13.92 6.15 -18.02
C THR A 69 14.79 6.99 -17.10
N GLN A 70 16.06 7.22 -17.46
CA GLN A 70 16.92 8.17 -16.75
C GLN A 70 16.64 9.58 -17.27
N PHE A 71 16.08 10.45 -16.42
CA PHE A 71 15.76 11.83 -16.79
C PHE A 71 16.61 12.81 -15.96
N THR A 72 17.37 13.68 -16.64
CA THR A 72 17.90 14.91 -16.04
C THR A 72 16.82 15.99 -16.17
N ALA A 73 15.88 16.03 -15.22
CA ALA A 73 14.78 16.99 -15.27
C ALA A 73 15.28 18.40 -14.91
N GLU A 74 15.43 19.28 -15.91
CA GLU A 74 15.44 20.72 -15.68
C GLU A 74 14.09 21.13 -15.10
N LYS A 75 14.13 21.95 -14.04
CA LYS A 75 12.99 22.38 -13.21
C LYS A 75 11.91 23.07 -14.04
N LEU A 76 10.96 22.31 -14.58
CA LEU A 76 9.73 22.89 -15.13
C LEU A 76 8.81 23.30 -13.97
N ASN A 77 8.29 24.51 -14.08
CA ASN A 77 7.53 25.20 -13.06
C ASN A 77 6.11 24.60 -12.99
N ILE A 78 5.92 23.58 -12.15
CA ILE A 78 4.61 22.95 -11.93
C ILE A 78 3.78 23.92 -11.06
N THR A 79 2.79 24.56 -11.66
CA THR A 79 1.78 25.33 -10.93
C THR A 79 0.67 24.37 -10.48
N VAL A 80 0.55 24.20 -9.17
CA VAL A 80 -0.49 23.39 -8.55
C VAL A 80 -1.79 24.21 -8.52
N ILE A 81 -2.80 23.77 -9.27
CA ILE A 81 -4.17 24.27 -9.15
C ILE A 81 -4.87 23.27 -8.23
N ASN A 82 -5.03 23.63 -6.96
CA ASN A 82 -5.93 22.89 -6.07
C ASN A 82 -7.33 23.42 -6.35
N ASP A 83 -8.13 22.66 -7.10
CA ASP A 83 -9.57 22.92 -7.14
C ASP A 83 -10.15 22.58 -5.77
N ASN A 84 -10.54 23.63 -5.05
CA ASN A 84 -11.23 23.51 -3.79
C ASN A 84 -12.64 22.96 -4.07
N TYR A 85 -12.83 21.64 -4.00
CA TYR A 85 -14.15 21.05 -3.84
C TYR A 85 -14.65 21.34 -2.42
N SER A 86 -15.11 22.57 -2.17
CA SER A 86 -15.74 22.98 -0.91
C SER A 86 -17.23 23.22 -1.11
N GLY A 87 -18.00 22.13 -1.18
CA GLY A 87 -19.46 22.16 -1.20
C GLY A 87 -20.06 20.76 -1.05
N LEU A 88 -21.26 20.69 -0.47
CA LEU A 88 -22.12 19.53 -0.68
C LEU A 88 -22.58 19.58 -2.16
N PRO A 89 -22.44 18.50 -2.93
CA PRO A 89 -22.91 18.49 -4.31
C PRO A 89 -24.43 18.74 -4.36
N SER A 90 -24.86 19.48 -5.38
CA SER A 90 -26.28 19.61 -5.72
C SER A 90 -26.83 18.25 -6.15
N ILE A 91 -28.14 18.03 -6.04
CA ILE A 91 -28.80 16.78 -6.47
C ILE A 91 -28.48 16.48 -7.96
N GLU A 92 -28.45 17.51 -8.81
CA GLU A 92 -28.09 17.37 -10.23
C GLU A 92 -26.62 16.94 -10.42
N GLU A 93 -25.73 17.41 -9.55
CA GLU A 93 -24.31 17.03 -9.56
C GLU A 93 -24.12 15.60 -9.04
N GLU A 94 -24.88 15.19 -8.03
CA GLU A 94 -24.90 13.80 -7.52
C GLU A 94 -25.34 12.80 -8.61
N GLU A 95 -26.38 13.12 -9.38
CA GLU A 95 -26.83 12.28 -10.50
C GLU A 95 -25.78 12.20 -11.61
N ALA A 96 -25.10 13.31 -11.92
CA ALA A 96 -24.01 13.34 -12.88
C ALA A 96 -22.80 12.50 -12.41
N ILE A 97 -22.43 12.60 -11.13
CA ILE A 97 -21.38 11.77 -10.51
C ILE A 97 -21.76 10.30 -10.57
N HIS A 98 -22.98 9.94 -10.17
CA HIS A 98 -23.42 8.54 -10.17
C HIS A 98 -23.42 7.95 -11.59
N LYS A 99 -23.89 8.73 -12.58
CA LYS A 99 -23.84 8.30 -13.98
C LYS A 99 -22.41 8.12 -14.48
N ALA A 100 -21.53 9.07 -14.18
CA ALA A 100 -20.11 8.97 -14.53
C ALA A 100 -19.44 7.75 -13.86
N GLN A 101 -19.79 7.44 -12.60
CA GLN A 101 -19.30 6.26 -11.90
C GLN A 101 -19.78 4.96 -12.55
N GLU A 102 -21.06 4.87 -12.90
CA GLU A 102 -21.63 3.69 -13.55
C GLU A 102 -21.01 3.46 -14.94
N ASP A 103 -20.88 4.51 -15.74
CA ASP A 103 -20.31 4.45 -17.09
C ASP A 103 -18.82 4.02 -17.08
N ASN A 104 -18.09 4.34 -16.00
CA ASN A 104 -16.66 4.03 -15.85
C ASN A 104 -16.38 2.81 -14.95
N LYS A 105 -17.41 2.11 -14.46
CA LYS A 105 -17.26 1.01 -13.49
C LYS A 105 -16.33 -0.09 -14.00
N GLU A 106 -16.42 -0.45 -15.28
CA GLU A 106 -15.61 -1.50 -15.90
C GLU A 106 -14.11 -1.13 -15.99
N LEU A 107 -13.78 0.15 -15.93
CA LEU A 107 -12.40 0.65 -16.04
C LEU A 107 -11.68 0.68 -14.67
N LEU A 108 -12.41 0.54 -13.56
CA LEU A 108 -11.89 0.52 -12.18
C LEU A 108 -11.39 -0.87 -11.73
N GLY A 109 -10.78 -1.62 -12.65
CA GLY A 109 -10.25 -2.97 -12.38
C GLY A 109 -8.93 -2.96 -11.61
N ILE A 110 -8.59 -4.09 -11.00
CA ILE A 110 -7.28 -4.32 -10.36
C ILE A 110 -6.27 -4.85 -11.39
N PRO A 111 -4.96 -4.61 -11.24
CA PRO A 111 -3.98 -5.05 -12.21
C PRO A 111 -3.95 -6.58 -12.27
N ARG A 112 -4.13 -7.14 -13.48
CA ARG A 112 -4.06 -8.58 -13.72
C ARG A 112 -2.61 -9.02 -13.91
N ARG A 113 -2.28 -10.21 -13.41
CA ARG A 113 -0.94 -10.76 -13.65
C ARG A 113 -0.83 -11.21 -15.11
N PRO A 114 0.23 -10.84 -15.85
CA PRO A 114 0.47 -11.37 -17.19
C PRO A 114 0.71 -12.88 -17.14
N GLN A 115 0.25 -13.58 -18.19
CA GLN A 115 0.48 -15.01 -18.35
C GLN A 115 1.98 -15.31 -18.44
N TRP A 116 2.41 -16.37 -17.76
CA TRP A 116 3.80 -16.81 -17.74
C TRP A 116 3.88 -18.32 -17.98
N ASP A 117 4.86 -18.71 -18.78
CA ASP A 117 5.14 -20.10 -19.11
C ASP A 117 6.45 -20.55 -18.46
N SER A 118 6.70 -21.88 -18.43
CA SER A 118 7.95 -22.44 -17.90
C SER A 118 9.20 -21.94 -18.63
N ASP A 119 9.04 -21.49 -19.88
CA ASP A 119 10.12 -20.94 -20.71
C ASP A 119 10.42 -19.46 -20.41
N THR A 120 9.55 -18.77 -19.66
CA THR A 120 9.73 -17.33 -19.35
C THR A 120 10.83 -17.16 -18.30
N THR A 121 11.85 -16.35 -18.59
CA THR A 121 12.88 -16.06 -17.59
C THR A 121 12.36 -15.14 -16.49
N ALA A 122 12.96 -15.21 -15.28
CA ALA A 122 12.55 -14.37 -14.16
C ALA A 122 12.61 -12.87 -14.50
N THR A 123 13.61 -12.44 -15.27
CA THR A 123 13.79 -11.05 -15.72
C THR A 123 12.75 -10.63 -16.74
N GLU A 124 12.37 -11.51 -17.67
CA GLU A 124 11.32 -11.23 -18.65
C GLU A 124 9.95 -11.12 -17.96
N LEU A 125 9.68 -12.00 -17.00
CA LEU A 125 8.44 -11.96 -16.22
C LEU A 125 8.33 -10.64 -15.44
N GLU A 126 9.42 -10.23 -14.78
CA GLU A 126 9.47 -8.95 -14.06
C GLU A 126 9.23 -7.75 -14.99
N MET A 127 9.80 -7.75 -16.20
CA MET A 127 9.55 -6.70 -17.18
C MET A 127 8.09 -6.67 -17.63
N LYS A 128 7.48 -7.84 -17.91
CA LYS A 128 6.05 -7.94 -18.28
C LYS A 128 5.14 -7.48 -17.15
N GLU A 129 5.42 -7.86 -15.90
CA GLU A 129 4.68 -7.41 -14.72
C GLU A 129 4.75 -5.89 -14.56
N ARG A 130 5.96 -5.32 -14.73
CA ARG A 130 6.19 -3.87 -14.68
C ARG A 130 5.45 -3.11 -15.78
N GLU A 131 5.48 -3.63 -17.01
CA GLU A 131 4.78 -3.03 -18.15
C GLU A 131 3.25 -3.09 -17.98
N SER A 132 2.72 -4.24 -17.58
CA SER A 132 1.30 -4.43 -17.30
C SER A 132 0.82 -3.45 -16.21
N PHE A 133 1.59 -3.32 -15.13
CA PHE A 133 1.30 -2.38 -14.05
C PHE A 133 1.33 -0.91 -14.51
N MET A 134 2.28 -0.53 -15.39
CA MET A 134 2.29 0.82 -15.99
C MET A 134 1.08 1.07 -16.87
N SER A 135 0.68 0.08 -17.67
CA SER A 135 -0.51 0.19 -18.52
C SER A 135 -1.76 0.43 -17.66
N TRP A 136 -1.91 -0.34 -16.57
CA TRP A 136 -2.98 -0.16 -15.59
C TRP A 136 -2.95 1.23 -14.93
N ARG A 137 -1.79 1.71 -14.46
CA ARG A 137 -1.68 3.06 -13.88
C ARG A 137 -2.06 4.16 -14.87
N ARG A 138 -1.70 4.01 -16.15
CA ARG A 138 -2.08 4.96 -17.21
C ARG A 138 -3.59 4.97 -17.42
N GLN A 139 -4.25 3.81 -17.38
CA GLN A 139 -5.72 3.73 -17.48
C GLN A 139 -6.39 4.48 -16.32
N LEU A 140 -5.91 4.30 -15.09
CA LEU A 140 -6.42 5.04 -13.93
C LEU A 140 -6.18 6.55 -14.05
N ALA A 141 -5.00 6.98 -14.50
CA ALA A 141 -4.73 8.41 -14.71
C ALA A 141 -5.66 9.03 -15.76
N SER A 142 -6.00 8.29 -16.83
CA SER A 142 -6.99 8.72 -17.82
C SER A 142 -8.42 8.75 -17.29
N LEU A 143 -8.73 8.02 -16.21
CA LEU A 143 -10.02 8.12 -15.52
C LEU A 143 -10.06 9.34 -14.59
N GLU A 144 -8.97 9.62 -13.89
CA GLU A 144 -8.85 10.77 -12.98
C GLU A 144 -8.95 12.11 -13.74
N GLU A 145 -8.56 12.15 -15.01
CA GLU A 145 -8.74 13.32 -15.88
C GLU A 145 -10.22 13.56 -16.26
N LYS A 146 -11.11 12.58 -16.09
CA LYS A 146 -12.53 12.75 -16.43
C LYS A 146 -13.25 13.55 -15.32
N ASP A 147 -14.06 14.52 -15.75
CA ASP A 147 -14.90 15.29 -14.85
C ASP A 147 -15.80 14.37 -13.99
N HIS A 148 -15.96 14.72 -12.71
CA HIS A 148 -16.82 14.05 -11.74
C HIS A 148 -16.38 12.65 -11.28
N VAL A 149 -15.19 12.18 -11.67
CA VAL A 149 -14.63 10.90 -11.19
C VAL A 149 -13.48 11.18 -10.21
N VAL A 150 -13.69 10.86 -8.94
CA VAL A 150 -12.64 10.87 -7.92
C VAL A 150 -12.29 9.43 -7.57
N LEU A 151 -11.04 9.05 -7.80
CA LEU A 151 -10.56 7.71 -7.48
C LEU A 151 -10.34 7.55 -5.98
N THR A 152 -10.75 6.41 -5.44
CA THR A 152 -10.34 6.02 -4.09
C THR A 152 -8.83 5.79 -4.05
N PRO A 153 -8.13 6.19 -2.98
CA PRO A 153 -6.70 5.92 -2.84
C PRO A 153 -6.40 4.43 -3.04
N PHE A 154 -5.41 4.13 -3.88
CA PHE A 154 -5.04 2.78 -4.26
C PHE A 154 -3.55 2.55 -4.04
N GLU A 155 -3.15 1.28 -3.95
CA GLU A 155 -1.76 0.90 -3.74
C GLU A 155 -0.92 1.14 -5.01
N ARG A 156 0.07 2.01 -4.92
CA ARG A 156 0.97 2.35 -6.04
C ARG A 156 2.22 1.46 -6.09
N ASN A 157 2.48 0.65 -5.07
CA ASN A 157 3.62 -0.27 -5.03
C ASN A 157 3.30 -1.62 -5.70
N LEU A 158 4.01 -1.96 -6.77
CA LEU A 158 3.87 -3.23 -7.51
C LEU A 158 4.09 -4.46 -6.61
N GLU A 159 4.93 -4.37 -5.58
CA GLU A 159 5.25 -5.54 -4.76
C GLU A 159 4.06 -5.98 -3.87
N PHE A 160 3.15 -5.06 -3.54
CA PHE A 160 1.88 -5.44 -2.89
C PHE A 160 0.96 -6.19 -3.85
N TRP A 161 0.87 -5.74 -5.10
CA TRP A 161 0.10 -6.44 -6.13
C TRP A 161 0.68 -7.83 -6.44
N ARG A 162 2.01 -7.98 -6.44
CA ARG A 162 2.67 -9.30 -6.54
C ARG A 162 2.27 -10.23 -5.39
N GLN A 163 2.10 -9.72 -4.17
CA GLN A 163 1.62 -10.53 -3.06
C GLN A 163 0.18 -10.99 -3.28
N LEU A 164 -0.70 -10.08 -3.73
CA LEU A 164 -2.07 -10.44 -4.07
C LEU A 164 -2.09 -11.55 -5.13
N TRP A 165 -1.33 -11.40 -6.23
CA TRP A 165 -1.25 -12.41 -7.28
C TRP A 165 -0.78 -13.77 -6.75
N ARG A 166 0.29 -13.79 -5.94
CA ARG A 166 0.81 -15.03 -5.33
C ARG A 166 -0.22 -15.69 -4.40
N VAL A 167 -1.03 -14.92 -3.70
CA VAL A 167 -2.09 -15.44 -2.81
C VAL A 167 -3.23 -16.03 -3.63
N ILE A 168 -3.71 -15.31 -4.65
CA ILE A 168 -4.80 -15.77 -5.53
C ILE A 168 -4.40 -17.08 -6.23
N GLU A 169 -3.20 -17.14 -6.80
CA GLU A 169 -2.74 -18.33 -7.54
C GLU A 169 -2.56 -19.57 -6.67
N ARG A 170 -2.24 -19.40 -5.39
CA ARG A 170 -1.96 -20.52 -4.47
C ARG A 170 -3.17 -20.96 -3.66
N SER A 171 -4.26 -20.20 -3.69
CA SER A 171 -5.42 -20.44 -2.84
C SER A 171 -6.56 -21.06 -3.64
N ASP A 172 -7.14 -22.14 -3.13
CA ASP A 172 -8.34 -22.73 -3.73
C ASP A 172 -9.60 -21.89 -3.46
N VAL A 173 -9.58 -21.11 -2.36
CA VAL A 173 -10.70 -20.26 -1.93
C VAL A 173 -10.17 -18.90 -1.48
N VAL A 174 -10.74 -17.83 -2.01
CA VAL A 174 -10.48 -16.44 -1.60
C VAL A 174 -11.73 -15.89 -0.90
N VAL A 175 -11.54 -15.26 0.26
CA VAL A 175 -12.63 -14.67 1.04
C VAL A 175 -12.40 -13.17 1.18
N GLN A 176 -13.37 -12.37 0.73
CA GLN A 176 -13.35 -10.92 0.90
C GLN A 176 -14.08 -10.53 2.19
N ILE A 177 -13.38 -9.82 3.07
CA ILE A 177 -13.95 -9.26 4.30
C ILE A 177 -14.46 -7.86 3.98
N VAL A 178 -15.74 -7.60 4.27
CA VAL A 178 -16.40 -6.31 4.01
C VAL A 178 -16.87 -5.66 5.31
N ASP A 179 -16.87 -4.33 5.36
CA ASP A 179 -17.46 -3.57 6.46
C ASP A 179 -18.99 -3.58 6.33
N ALA A 180 -19.69 -4.00 7.39
CA ALA A 180 -21.16 -4.11 7.42
C ALA A 180 -21.90 -2.76 7.25
N ARG A 181 -21.21 -1.63 7.45
CA ARG A 181 -21.82 -0.29 7.32
C ARG A 181 -22.07 0.09 5.86
N ASN A 182 -21.20 -0.35 4.96
CA ASN A 182 -21.37 -0.12 3.52
C ASN A 182 -20.74 -1.29 2.73
N PRO A 183 -21.39 -2.47 2.72
CA PRO A 183 -20.78 -3.67 2.17
C PRO A 183 -20.57 -3.60 0.65
N LEU A 184 -21.39 -2.82 -0.06
CA LEU A 184 -21.28 -2.66 -1.51
C LEU A 184 -20.05 -1.85 -1.91
N LEU A 185 -19.65 -0.86 -1.11
CA LEU A 185 -18.44 -0.07 -1.37
C LEU A 185 -17.16 -0.90 -1.24
N PHE A 186 -17.11 -1.83 -0.27
CA PHE A 186 -15.93 -2.65 -0.02
C PHE A 186 -15.90 -3.95 -0.84
N ARG A 187 -17.00 -4.29 -1.53
CA ARG A 187 -17.04 -5.44 -2.44
C ARG A 187 -16.33 -5.08 -3.74
N CYS A 188 -15.44 -5.95 -4.20
CA CYS A 188 -14.75 -5.77 -5.47
C CYS A 188 -15.26 -6.85 -6.45
N GLU A 189 -16.19 -6.47 -7.32
CA GLU A 189 -16.73 -7.37 -8.35
C GLU A 189 -15.62 -7.86 -9.30
N ASP A 190 -14.60 -7.04 -9.53
CA ASP A 190 -13.49 -7.39 -10.41
C ASP A 190 -12.62 -8.54 -9.86
N MET A 191 -12.61 -8.78 -8.54
CA MET A 191 -11.95 -9.97 -7.98
C MET A 191 -12.69 -11.27 -8.29
N GLU A 192 -13.99 -11.22 -8.57
CA GLU A 192 -14.79 -12.41 -8.87
C GLU A 192 -14.53 -12.93 -10.29
N ASN A 193 -14.04 -12.06 -11.18
CA ASN A 193 -13.77 -12.36 -12.59
C ASN A 193 -12.26 -12.54 -12.91
N MET A 194 -11.42 -12.71 -11.88
CA MET A 194 -9.96 -12.79 -12.00
C MET A 194 -9.45 -14.17 -12.41
#